data_AF-A0A9E2J895-F1
#
_entry.id   AF-A0A9E2J895-F1
#
_cell.length_a   1.000
_cell.length_b   1.000
_cell.length_c   1.000
_cell.angle_alpha   90.00
_cell.angle_beta   90.00
_cell.angle_gamma   90.00
#
_symmetry.space_group_name_H-M   'P 1'
#
loop_
_entity.id
_entity.type
_entity.pdbx_description
1 polymer ?
#
loop_
_entity_poly.entity_id
_entity_poly.type
_entity_poly.pdbx_seq_one_letter_code
_entity_poly.pdbx_strand_id
1 'polypeptide(L)'
;MLTQNDIEKEKKRKIEYYKELANTIRNNIHSRKRPLIVEFSGLPKAGKTTVVNSLALFLRRNKIPTVIVTERATVCPIKKKEHPDFNIWTGCTSLINMLNYKQRDDYFVIIIDRGIFDTLIWLNLLNKRGKLNENDLKVFSDFFLLDRWKLKIDLVICMKATVEKALEREFKDLLTDIPGTIMSEGFLTEFLEVMDFTIEKYRDQFNKLMVMDTSETKTLEGVENVISEVIKSLEILSNEELLTIPKKEFNEKLDFIGFESERSKFQILERIIMKNKKIVRRKDAEISDELVQIIVCSVFTYKNQIAIITKKEIGDKRLHNKKMIWAGGHLQFNDIDDYPELTLLKSMKNCLRRELEEEFEIDYDSEPTPLWKGIVFDNTHHKSLRHLGVVFQIDIKDEFMMRSLNNRTFKELSGQGNHIEFVDLTQKYFNNKEIMLEPWSNYILKNLFGIESQITEDSDQMVIF
;
A
#
# COMPACT_ATOMS: atom_id res chain seq x y z
N MET A 1 -38.24 1.91 26.40
CA MET A 1 -38.47 1.76 24.95
C MET A 1 -38.13 3.08 24.29
N LEU A 2 -37.23 3.09 23.32
CA LEU A 2 -36.94 4.29 22.51
C LEU A 2 -38.21 4.66 21.72
N THR A 3 -38.54 5.95 21.63
CA THR A 3 -39.67 6.39 20.81
C THR A 3 -39.32 6.25 19.33
N GLN A 4 -40.31 6.17 18.44
CA GLN A 4 -40.08 6.07 16.99
C GLN A 4 -39.28 7.28 16.45
N ASN A 5 -39.45 8.46 17.07
CA ASN A 5 -38.64 9.64 16.81
C ASN A 5 -37.18 9.48 17.26
N ASP A 6 -36.92 8.78 18.36
CA ASP A 6 -35.55 8.52 18.82
C ASP A 6 -34.81 7.57 17.86
N ILE A 7 -35.50 6.55 17.34
CA ILE A 7 -34.97 5.60 16.36
C ILE A 7 -34.61 6.31 15.04
N GLU A 8 -35.48 7.19 14.54
CA GLU A 8 -35.20 7.98 13.33
C GLU A 8 -34.03 8.94 13.52
N LYS A 9 -33.95 9.59 14.69
CA LYS A 9 -32.86 10.51 15.04
C LYS A 9 -31.52 9.77 15.14
N GLU A 10 -31.49 8.60 15.75
CA GLU A 10 -30.30 7.75 15.83
C GLU A 10 -29.84 7.29 14.45
N LYS A 11 -30.78 6.82 13.62
CA LYS A 11 -30.49 6.43 12.23
C LYS A 11 -29.89 7.59 11.43
N LYS A 12 -30.44 8.80 11.57
CA LYS A 12 -29.92 10.00 10.90
C LYS A 12 -28.50 10.35 11.36
N ARG A 13 -28.21 10.24 12.67
CA ARG A 13 -26.86 10.45 13.22
C ARG A 13 -25.85 9.43 12.67
N LYS A 14 -26.21 8.15 12.64
CA LYS A 14 -25.36 7.09 12.06
C LYS A 14 -25.07 7.34 10.58
N ILE A 15 -26.08 7.73 9.80
CA ILE A 15 -25.90 8.06 8.38
C ILE A 15 -24.92 9.22 8.21
N GLU A 16 -25.04 10.27 9.02
CA GLU A 16 -24.12 11.42 8.95
C GLU A 16 -22.69 11.02 9.31
N TYR A 17 -22.52 10.24 10.38
CA TYR A 17 -21.21 9.69 10.77
C TYR A 17 -20.53 8.91 9.64
N TYR A 18 -21.26 8.00 8.97
CA TYR A 18 -20.70 7.25 7.85
C TYR A 18 -20.42 8.11 6.62
N LYS A 19 -21.22 9.17 6.38
CA LYS A 19 -20.92 10.14 5.31
C LYS A 19 -19.64 10.92 5.60
N GLU A 20 -19.41 11.34 6.84
CA GLU A 20 -18.18 12.01 7.24
C GLU A 20 -16.97 11.11 7.00
N LEU A 21 -17.03 9.84 7.43
CA LEU A 21 -15.97 8.86 7.15
C LEU A 21 -15.74 8.68 5.65
N ALA A 22 -16.80 8.54 4.86
CA ALA A 22 -16.69 8.40 3.41
C ALA A 22 -16.09 9.65 2.75
N ASN A 23 -16.43 10.84 3.21
CA ASN A 23 -15.83 12.08 2.74
C ASN A 23 -14.33 12.14 3.06
N THR A 24 -13.92 11.72 4.27
CA THR A 24 -12.50 11.63 4.64
C THR A 24 -11.76 10.66 3.73
N ILE A 25 -12.27 9.43 3.56
CA ILE A 25 -11.70 8.43 2.66
C ILE A 25 -11.58 8.99 1.23
N ARG A 26 -12.62 9.66 0.75
CA ARG A 26 -12.66 10.25 -0.59
C ARG A 26 -11.64 11.37 -0.79
N ASN A 27 -11.45 12.22 0.20
CA ASN A 27 -10.48 13.32 0.12
C ASN A 27 -9.05 12.80 0.09
N ASN A 28 -8.79 11.64 0.68
CA ASN A 28 -7.49 10.98 0.67
C ASN A 28 -7.22 10.16 -0.60
N ILE A 29 -8.12 10.15 -1.59
CA ILE A 29 -7.91 9.44 -2.86
C ILE A 29 -6.69 9.98 -3.59
N HIS A 30 -6.58 11.31 -3.67
CA HIS A 30 -5.55 11.98 -4.45
C HIS A 30 -4.14 11.86 -3.86
N SER A 31 -4.01 11.50 -2.58
CA SER A 31 -2.71 11.36 -1.91
C SER A 31 -2.09 9.97 -2.07
N ARG A 32 -2.84 8.97 -2.57
CA ARG A 32 -2.36 7.59 -2.68
C ARG A 32 -1.88 7.27 -4.09
N LYS A 33 -0.81 6.46 -4.15
CA LYS A 33 -0.18 6.00 -5.40
C LYS A 33 -0.80 4.70 -5.93
N ARG A 34 -1.37 3.88 -5.04
CA ARG A 34 -2.01 2.59 -5.37
C ARG A 34 -3.34 2.39 -4.64
N PRO A 35 -4.22 1.51 -5.15
CA PRO A 35 -5.51 1.27 -4.51
C PRO A 35 -5.34 0.53 -3.18
N LEU A 36 -6.32 0.70 -2.29
CA LEU A 36 -6.49 -0.10 -1.09
C LEU A 36 -7.06 -1.47 -1.46
N ILE A 37 -6.42 -2.54 -1.01
CA ILE A 37 -6.86 -3.92 -1.26
C ILE A 37 -7.39 -4.52 0.05
N VAL A 38 -8.66 -4.91 0.04
CA VAL A 38 -9.36 -5.48 1.20
C VAL A 38 -9.79 -6.90 0.86
N GLU A 39 -9.27 -7.89 1.58
CA GLU A 39 -9.65 -9.29 1.43
C GLU A 39 -10.72 -9.70 2.46
N PHE A 40 -11.78 -10.36 2.00
CA PHE A 40 -12.77 -11.03 2.84
C PHE A 40 -12.59 -12.54 2.75
N SER A 41 -12.37 -13.16 3.90
CA SER A 41 -12.09 -14.61 4.04
C SER A 41 -12.92 -15.19 5.18
N GLY A 42 -13.06 -16.53 5.20
CA GLY A 42 -13.63 -17.23 6.35
C GLY A 42 -14.78 -18.17 6.03
N LEU A 43 -15.54 -18.54 7.06
CA LEU A 43 -16.46 -19.68 7.04
C LEU A 43 -17.53 -19.54 5.92
N PRO A 44 -17.88 -20.62 5.20
CA PRO A 44 -19.10 -20.66 4.39
C PRO A 44 -20.32 -20.17 5.19
N LYS A 45 -21.23 -19.44 4.51
CA LYS A 45 -22.43 -18.84 5.13
C LYS A 45 -22.20 -17.90 6.34
N ALA A 46 -20.99 -17.38 6.53
CA ALA A 46 -20.72 -16.28 7.47
C ALA A 46 -21.30 -14.91 7.02
N GLY A 47 -21.93 -14.82 5.85
CA GLY A 47 -22.52 -13.55 5.35
C GLY A 47 -21.58 -12.67 4.54
N LYS A 48 -20.40 -13.18 4.14
CA LYS A 48 -19.37 -12.45 3.36
C LYS A 48 -19.93 -11.76 2.11
N THR A 49 -20.60 -12.51 1.24
CA THR A 49 -21.16 -11.97 -0.02
C THR A 49 -22.13 -10.81 0.22
N THR A 50 -22.94 -10.87 1.28
CA THR A 50 -23.84 -9.78 1.67
C THR A 50 -23.07 -8.54 2.12
N VAL A 51 -22.04 -8.72 2.95
CA VAL A 51 -21.17 -7.63 3.42
C VAL A 51 -20.42 -6.99 2.26
N VAL A 52 -19.76 -7.80 1.42
CA VAL A 52 -18.99 -7.34 0.25
C VAL A 52 -19.86 -6.50 -0.69
N ASN A 53 -21.05 -6.99 -1.04
CA ASN A 53 -21.96 -6.24 -1.93
C ASN A 53 -22.47 -4.95 -1.29
N SER A 54 -22.80 -4.98 0.00
CA SER A 54 -23.29 -3.81 0.74
C SER A 54 -22.21 -2.75 0.91
N LEU A 55 -20.98 -3.14 1.22
CA LEU A 55 -19.82 -2.26 1.30
C LEU A 55 -19.53 -1.63 -0.06
N ALA A 56 -19.46 -2.43 -1.13
CA ALA A 56 -19.21 -1.91 -2.47
C ALA A 56 -20.30 -0.94 -2.94
N LEU A 57 -21.57 -1.19 -2.58
CA LEU A 57 -22.67 -0.26 -2.84
C LEU A 57 -22.51 1.05 -2.06
N PHE A 58 -22.13 0.97 -0.78
CA PHE A 58 -21.86 2.13 0.06
C PHE A 58 -20.74 3.00 -0.53
N LEU A 59 -19.60 2.40 -0.88
CA LEU A 59 -18.46 3.12 -1.46
C LEU A 59 -18.84 3.79 -2.79
N ARG A 60 -19.50 3.07 -3.70
CA ARG A 60 -19.96 3.62 -4.99
C ARG A 60 -20.94 4.79 -4.81
N ARG A 61 -21.91 4.67 -3.89
CA ARG A 61 -22.87 5.75 -3.60
C ARG A 61 -22.21 6.99 -3.02
N ASN A 62 -21.08 6.85 -2.34
CA ASN A 62 -20.27 7.95 -1.83
C ASN A 62 -19.14 8.39 -2.79
N LYS A 63 -19.20 7.98 -4.07
CA LYS A 63 -18.23 8.36 -5.11
C LYS A 63 -16.79 7.95 -4.79
N ILE A 64 -16.62 6.83 -4.08
CA ILE A 64 -15.33 6.18 -3.89
C ILE A 64 -15.23 5.06 -4.94
N PRO A 65 -14.32 5.16 -5.92
CA PRO A 65 -14.21 4.17 -6.99
C PRO A 65 -13.82 2.79 -6.42
N THR A 66 -14.59 1.75 -6.74
CA THR A 66 -14.38 0.42 -6.17
C THR A 66 -14.77 -0.71 -7.13
N VAL A 67 -14.08 -1.84 -6.99
CA VAL A 67 -14.35 -3.09 -7.71
C VAL A 67 -14.37 -4.28 -6.76
N ILE A 68 -15.19 -5.27 -7.07
CA ILE A 68 -15.21 -6.56 -6.38
C ILE A 68 -14.52 -7.60 -7.28
N VAL A 69 -13.48 -8.24 -6.76
CA VAL A 69 -12.90 -9.46 -7.30
C VAL A 69 -13.67 -10.63 -6.72
N THR A 70 -14.56 -11.22 -7.52
CA THR A 70 -15.39 -12.35 -7.10
C THR A 70 -14.61 -13.66 -7.14
N GLU A 71 -14.88 -14.55 -6.18
CA GLU A 71 -14.30 -15.89 -6.17
C GLU A 71 -14.69 -16.67 -7.44
N ARG A 72 -13.80 -17.57 -7.88
CA ARG A 72 -13.99 -18.36 -9.10
C ARG A 72 -14.21 -19.85 -8.84
N ALA A 73 -14.49 -20.25 -7.59
CA ALA A 73 -14.70 -21.64 -7.20
C ALA A 73 -15.81 -22.34 -8.01
N THR A 74 -16.86 -21.63 -8.41
CA THR A 74 -18.00 -22.18 -9.18
C THR A 74 -17.68 -22.48 -10.64
N VAL A 75 -16.67 -21.81 -11.20
CA VAL A 75 -16.22 -21.97 -12.60
C VAL A 75 -14.87 -22.67 -12.69
N CYS A 76 -14.35 -23.18 -11.58
CA CYS A 76 -13.09 -23.91 -11.53
C CYS A 76 -13.20 -25.19 -12.37
N PRO A 77 -12.26 -25.45 -13.30
CA PRO A 77 -12.31 -26.64 -14.16
C PRO A 77 -12.02 -27.94 -13.39
N ILE A 78 -11.48 -27.86 -12.17
CA ILE A 78 -11.09 -29.01 -11.36
C ILE A 78 -12.32 -29.55 -10.64
N LYS A 79 -12.76 -30.74 -11.04
CA LYS A 79 -14.04 -31.32 -10.57
C LYS A 79 -14.06 -31.67 -9.08
N LYS A 80 -12.92 -32.08 -8.52
CA LYS A 80 -12.81 -32.53 -7.12
C LYS A 80 -12.35 -31.37 -6.23
N LYS A 81 -13.28 -30.79 -5.45
CA LYS A 81 -12.99 -29.67 -4.52
C LYS A 81 -11.96 -30.00 -3.43
N GLU A 82 -11.82 -31.28 -3.08
CA GLU A 82 -10.85 -31.77 -2.10
C GLU A 82 -9.45 -32.01 -2.67
N HIS A 83 -9.28 -31.88 -3.99
CA HIS A 83 -7.97 -31.99 -4.61
C HIS A 83 -7.18 -30.69 -4.39
N PRO A 84 -5.89 -30.73 -3.99
CA PRO A 84 -5.08 -29.52 -3.78
C PRO A 84 -5.12 -28.52 -4.94
N ASP A 85 -5.01 -29.02 -6.17
CA ASP A 85 -5.07 -28.20 -7.38
C ASP A 85 -6.31 -27.29 -7.43
N PHE A 86 -7.46 -27.69 -6.86
CA PHE A 86 -8.65 -26.84 -6.82
C PHE A 86 -8.36 -25.53 -6.09
N ASN A 87 -7.78 -25.62 -4.88
CA ASN A 87 -7.48 -24.47 -4.05
C ASN A 87 -6.30 -23.65 -4.60
N ILE A 88 -5.30 -24.32 -5.19
CA ILE A 88 -4.20 -23.65 -5.90
C ILE A 88 -4.74 -22.85 -7.08
N TRP A 89 -5.63 -23.44 -7.89
CA TRP A 89 -6.23 -22.77 -9.04
C TRP A 89 -7.08 -21.57 -8.60
N THR A 90 -7.92 -21.71 -7.57
CA THR A 90 -8.74 -20.59 -7.09
C THR A 90 -7.88 -19.49 -6.48
N GLY A 91 -6.86 -19.84 -5.69
CA GLY A 91 -5.92 -18.88 -5.10
C GLY A 91 -5.12 -18.12 -6.16
N CYS A 92 -4.57 -18.82 -7.15
CA CYS A 92 -3.89 -18.20 -8.29
C CYS A 92 -4.83 -17.33 -9.12
N THR A 93 -6.09 -17.72 -9.29
CA THR A 93 -7.08 -16.91 -10.01
C THR A 93 -7.42 -15.62 -9.27
N SER A 94 -7.56 -15.68 -7.94
CA SER A 94 -7.72 -14.47 -7.11
C SER A 94 -6.49 -13.57 -7.20
N LEU A 95 -5.28 -14.14 -7.17
CA LEU A 95 -4.01 -13.42 -7.38
C LEU A 95 -3.95 -12.73 -8.75
N ILE A 96 -4.26 -13.44 -9.84
CA ILE A 96 -4.29 -12.89 -11.20
C ILE A 96 -5.24 -11.69 -11.27
N ASN A 97 -6.45 -11.82 -10.73
CA ASN A 97 -7.42 -10.73 -10.74
C ASN A 97 -6.96 -9.55 -9.89
N MET A 98 -6.41 -9.79 -8.70
CA MET A 98 -5.83 -8.74 -7.85
C MET A 98 -4.77 -7.94 -8.62
N LEU A 99 -3.84 -8.63 -9.28
CA LEU A 99 -2.79 -8.00 -10.08
C LEU A 99 -3.39 -7.21 -11.25
N ASN A 100 -4.36 -7.77 -11.97
CA ASN A 100 -5.01 -7.09 -13.10
C ASN A 100 -5.73 -5.79 -12.67
N TYR A 101 -6.47 -5.81 -11.57
CA TYR A 101 -7.19 -4.63 -11.09
C TYR A 101 -6.27 -3.59 -10.45
N LYS A 102 -5.12 -4.00 -9.88
CA LYS A 102 -4.10 -3.07 -9.40
C LYS A 102 -3.52 -2.21 -10.54
N GLN A 103 -3.42 -2.75 -11.75
CA GLN A 103 -2.90 -2.01 -12.92
C GLN A 103 -3.84 -0.93 -13.44
N ARG A 104 -5.05 -0.83 -12.87
CA ARG A 104 -6.07 0.12 -13.32
C ARG A 104 -6.10 1.34 -12.42
N ASP A 105 -6.16 2.51 -13.06
CA ASP A 105 -6.19 3.81 -12.39
C ASP A 105 -7.61 4.28 -12.03
N ASP A 106 -8.65 3.51 -12.35
CA ASP A 106 -10.05 3.86 -12.09
C ASP A 106 -10.62 3.32 -10.78
N TYR A 107 -9.80 2.65 -9.95
CA TYR A 107 -10.23 2.09 -8.66
C TYR A 107 -9.41 2.63 -7.51
N PHE A 108 -10.09 2.96 -6.41
CA PHE A 108 -9.47 3.32 -5.14
C PHE A 108 -9.51 2.17 -4.13
N VAL A 109 -10.59 1.38 -4.13
CA VAL A 109 -10.73 0.20 -3.25
C VAL A 109 -11.03 -1.06 -4.07
N ILE A 110 -10.14 -2.05 -3.98
CA ILE A 110 -10.31 -3.39 -4.55
C ILE A 110 -10.76 -4.32 -3.42
N ILE A 111 -11.96 -4.86 -3.52
CA ILE A 111 -12.50 -5.82 -2.55
C ILE A 111 -12.33 -7.22 -3.12
N ILE A 112 -11.62 -8.10 -2.42
CA ILE A 112 -11.41 -9.48 -2.82
C ILE A 112 -12.33 -10.39 -1.99
N ASP A 113 -13.26 -11.07 -2.65
CA ASP A 113 -14.05 -12.14 -2.04
C ASP A 113 -13.27 -13.45 -2.17
N ARG A 114 -12.62 -13.85 -1.07
CA ARG A 114 -11.64 -14.95 -0.94
C ARG A 114 -10.35 -14.74 -1.75
N GLY A 115 -9.27 -14.43 -1.04
CA GLY A 115 -7.97 -14.15 -1.63
C GLY A 115 -6.85 -15.09 -1.15
N ILE A 116 -5.70 -14.48 -0.93
CA ILE A 116 -4.47 -15.18 -0.53
C ILE A 116 -4.65 -15.80 0.85
N PHE A 117 -5.23 -15.05 1.80
CA PHE A 117 -5.43 -15.54 3.16
C PHE A 117 -6.46 -16.69 3.21
N ASP A 118 -7.58 -16.60 2.46
CA ASP A 118 -8.55 -17.71 2.37
C ASP A 118 -7.87 -18.98 1.84
N THR A 119 -6.98 -18.82 0.86
CA THR A 119 -6.20 -19.94 0.29
C THR A 119 -5.32 -20.62 1.34
N LEU A 120 -4.67 -19.85 2.23
CA LEU A 120 -3.88 -20.41 3.33
C LEU A 120 -4.74 -21.25 4.28
N ILE A 121 -5.98 -20.84 4.59
CA ILE A 121 -6.90 -21.63 5.42
C ILE A 121 -7.17 -22.98 4.74
N TRP A 122 -7.48 -22.98 3.44
CA TRP A 122 -7.75 -24.19 2.69
C TRP A 122 -6.55 -25.13 2.60
N LEU A 123 -5.33 -24.60 2.41
CA LEU A 123 -4.12 -25.42 2.37
C LEU A 123 -3.87 -26.13 3.70
N ASN A 124 -4.02 -25.42 4.82
CA ASN A 124 -3.89 -26.03 6.15
C ASN A 124 -4.99 -27.08 6.41
N LEU A 125 -6.22 -26.87 5.90
CA LEU A 125 -7.30 -27.85 6.00
C LEU A 125 -7.00 -29.11 5.21
N LEU A 126 -6.51 -28.97 3.97
CA LEU A 126 -6.13 -30.11 3.15
C LEU A 126 -4.97 -30.89 3.77
N ASN A 127 -4.00 -30.21 4.38
CA ASN A 127 -2.91 -30.87 5.10
C ASN A 127 -3.42 -31.64 6.33
N LYS A 128 -4.28 -31.02 7.16
CA LYS A 128 -4.93 -31.68 8.31
C LYS A 128 -5.67 -32.96 7.91
N ARG A 129 -6.30 -32.96 6.73
CA ARG A 129 -7.01 -34.12 6.16
C ARG A 129 -6.12 -35.14 5.44
N GLY A 130 -4.81 -34.96 5.44
CA GLY A 130 -3.86 -35.83 4.73
C GLY A 130 -3.99 -35.78 3.20
N LYS A 131 -4.59 -34.71 2.66
CA LYS A 131 -4.75 -34.47 1.21
C LYS A 131 -3.61 -33.64 0.62
N LEU A 132 -2.79 -33.04 1.46
CA LEU A 132 -1.60 -32.25 1.11
C LEU A 132 -0.48 -32.61 2.09
N ASN A 133 0.72 -32.94 1.60
CA ASN A 133 1.86 -33.22 2.49
C ASN A 133 2.48 -31.92 3.03
N GLU A 134 3.33 -32.03 4.05
CA GLU A 134 3.93 -30.87 4.73
C GLU A 134 4.87 -30.04 3.85
N ASN A 135 5.62 -30.70 2.95
CA ASN A 135 6.52 -30.01 2.03
C ASN A 135 5.73 -29.15 1.03
N ASP A 136 4.68 -29.70 0.43
CA ASP A 136 3.81 -28.98 -0.49
C ASP A 136 3.08 -27.85 0.24
N LEU A 137 2.57 -28.09 1.46
CA LEU A 137 1.98 -27.03 2.30
C LEU A 137 2.96 -25.88 2.49
N LYS A 138 4.23 -26.19 2.83
CA LYS A 138 5.27 -25.18 3.02
C LYS A 138 5.52 -24.41 1.73
N VAL A 139 5.76 -25.09 0.62
CA VAL A 139 6.05 -24.45 -0.68
C VAL A 139 4.89 -23.55 -1.13
N PHE A 140 3.65 -24.04 -1.07
CA PHE A 140 2.49 -23.24 -1.47
C PHE A 140 2.23 -22.08 -0.49
N SER A 141 2.41 -22.29 0.81
CA SER A 141 2.29 -21.20 1.79
C SER A 141 3.35 -20.12 1.52
N ASP A 142 4.61 -20.51 1.34
CA ASP A 142 5.73 -19.59 1.07
C ASP A 142 5.47 -18.81 -0.23
N PHE A 143 4.94 -19.47 -1.27
CA PHE A 143 4.53 -18.84 -2.53
C PHE A 143 3.45 -17.76 -2.32
N PHE A 144 2.36 -18.09 -1.63
CA PHE A 144 1.29 -17.14 -1.35
C PHE A 144 1.69 -16.03 -0.36
N LEU A 145 2.69 -16.28 0.48
CA LEU A 145 3.23 -15.34 1.47
C LEU A 145 4.39 -14.48 0.95
N LEU A 146 4.79 -14.62 -0.32
CA LEU A 146 5.78 -13.75 -0.92
C LEU A 146 5.41 -12.28 -0.68
N ASP A 147 6.35 -11.51 -0.12
CA ASP A 147 6.13 -10.10 0.27
C ASP A 147 5.56 -9.27 -0.88
N ARG A 148 6.03 -9.54 -2.10
CA ARG A 148 5.55 -8.86 -3.31
C ARG A 148 4.05 -9.01 -3.57
N TRP A 149 3.36 -9.99 -2.98
CA TRP A 149 1.90 -10.14 -3.09
C TRP A 149 1.21 -9.79 -1.78
N LYS A 150 1.72 -10.36 -0.68
CA LYS A 150 1.16 -10.20 0.66
C LYS A 150 1.12 -8.74 1.09
N LEU A 151 2.20 -7.97 0.88
CA LEU A 151 2.27 -6.56 1.27
C LEU A 151 1.34 -5.65 0.45
N LYS A 152 0.74 -6.15 -0.64
CA LYS A 152 -0.26 -5.41 -1.42
C LYS A 152 -1.65 -5.47 -0.76
N ILE A 153 -1.89 -6.41 0.15
CA ILE A 153 -3.16 -6.56 0.86
C ILE A 153 -3.12 -5.68 2.11
N ASP A 154 -3.92 -4.61 2.10
CA ASP A 154 -3.93 -3.62 3.19
C ASP A 154 -4.74 -4.10 4.40
N LEU A 155 -5.78 -4.90 4.16
CA LEU A 155 -6.68 -5.41 5.20
C LEU A 155 -7.22 -6.79 4.85
N VAL A 156 -7.10 -7.73 5.79
CA VAL A 156 -7.76 -9.05 5.75
C VAL A 156 -8.87 -9.09 6.80
N ILE A 157 -10.06 -9.52 6.38
CA ILE A 157 -11.25 -9.64 7.23
C ILE A 157 -11.67 -11.11 7.29
N CYS A 158 -11.43 -11.73 8.43
CA CYS A 158 -11.79 -13.10 8.71
C CYS A 158 -13.18 -13.17 9.36
N MET A 159 -14.20 -13.53 8.58
CA MET A 159 -15.57 -13.64 9.06
C MET A 159 -15.88 -15.04 9.59
N LYS A 160 -16.37 -15.11 10.83
CA LYS A 160 -16.77 -16.34 11.52
C LYS A 160 -18.27 -16.36 11.78
N ALA A 161 -18.80 -17.57 11.95
CA ALA A 161 -20.14 -17.83 12.48
C ALA A 161 -20.10 -19.17 13.22
N THR A 162 -20.99 -19.38 14.19
CA THR A 162 -21.20 -20.71 14.77
C THR A 162 -21.67 -21.68 13.70
N VAL A 163 -21.31 -22.96 13.87
CA VAL A 163 -21.69 -24.03 12.96
C VAL A 163 -23.21 -24.11 12.81
N GLU A 164 -23.92 -24.04 13.93
CA GLU A 164 -25.39 -23.99 13.99
C GLU A 164 -25.95 -22.86 13.12
N LYS A 165 -25.40 -21.65 13.24
CA LYS A 165 -25.88 -20.49 12.48
C LYS A 165 -25.56 -20.58 11.00
N ALA A 166 -24.39 -21.12 10.65
CA ALA A 166 -24.01 -21.34 9.26
C ALA A 166 -24.92 -22.36 8.58
N LEU A 167 -25.26 -23.45 9.28
CA LEU A 167 -26.22 -24.46 8.82
C LEU A 167 -27.63 -23.88 8.72
N GLU A 168 -28.13 -23.15 9.73
CA GLU A 168 -29.43 -22.47 9.68
C GLU A 168 -29.56 -21.56 8.45
N ARG A 169 -28.50 -20.81 8.13
CA ARG A 169 -28.44 -19.93 6.95
C ARG A 169 -28.38 -20.69 5.62
N GLU A 170 -27.85 -21.91 5.59
CA GLU A 170 -27.86 -22.78 4.40
C GLU A 170 -29.28 -23.26 4.12
N PHE A 171 -29.92 -23.88 5.11
CA PHE A 171 -31.25 -24.47 4.96
C PHE A 171 -32.35 -23.44 4.73
N LYS A 172 -32.20 -22.21 5.24
CA LYS A 172 -33.16 -21.12 4.98
C LYS A 172 -33.30 -20.80 3.49
N ASP A 173 -32.24 -20.94 2.71
CA ASP A 173 -32.19 -20.56 1.30
C ASP A 173 -32.44 -21.78 0.37
N LEU A 174 -32.53 -22.99 0.92
CA LEU A 174 -32.71 -24.22 0.15
C LEU A 174 -34.18 -24.69 0.16
N LEU A 175 -34.62 -25.24 -0.97
CA LEU A 175 -35.86 -26.01 -1.08
C LEU A 175 -35.65 -27.49 -0.71
N THR A 176 -34.52 -27.82 -0.08
CA THR A 176 -34.10 -29.18 0.24
C THR A 176 -33.28 -29.22 1.52
N ASP A 177 -33.47 -30.27 2.30
CA ASP A 177 -32.74 -30.51 3.55
C ASP A 177 -31.48 -31.38 3.33
N ILE A 178 -31.10 -31.66 2.08
CA ILE A 178 -29.92 -32.48 1.77
C ILE A 178 -28.65 -31.62 1.95
N PRO A 179 -27.80 -31.92 2.96
CA PRO A 179 -26.59 -31.14 3.19
C PRO A 179 -25.55 -31.42 2.10
N GLY A 180 -24.89 -30.35 1.62
CA GLY A 180 -23.72 -30.48 0.76
C GLY A 180 -22.50 -31.02 1.50
N THR A 181 -21.50 -31.53 0.77
CA THR A 181 -20.27 -32.11 1.37
C THR A 181 -19.45 -31.14 2.22
N ILE A 182 -19.59 -29.83 1.98
CA ILE A 182 -18.92 -28.74 2.71
C ILE A 182 -19.80 -28.20 3.85
N MET A 183 -21.12 -28.32 3.74
CA MET A 183 -22.07 -27.76 4.70
C MET A 183 -22.55 -28.85 5.65
N SER A 184 -21.61 -29.46 6.37
CA SER A 184 -21.86 -30.43 7.42
C SER A 184 -21.25 -29.95 8.74
N GLU A 185 -21.81 -30.38 9.87
CA GLU A 185 -21.34 -29.98 11.20
C GLU A 185 -19.85 -30.33 11.38
N GLY A 186 -19.47 -31.57 11.09
CA GLY A 186 -18.07 -32.01 11.18
C GLY A 186 -17.12 -31.21 10.29
N PHE A 187 -17.51 -30.89 9.05
CA PHE A 187 -16.69 -30.06 8.17
C PHE A 187 -16.52 -28.65 8.73
N LEU A 188 -17.62 -28.01 9.16
CA LEU A 188 -17.61 -26.61 9.59
C LEU A 188 -16.84 -26.43 10.90
N THR A 189 -16.96 -27.36 11.84
CA THR A 189 -16.16 -27.38 13.08
C THR A 189 -14.67 -27.48 12.75
N GLU A 190 -14.29 -28.43 11.89
CA GLU A 190 -12.89 -28.60 11.49
C GLU A 190 -12.36 -27.36 10.74
N PHE A 191 -13.18 -26.75 9.88
CA PHE A 191 -12.82 -25.53 9.16
C PHE A 191 -12.57 -24.36 10.13
N LEU A 192 -13.40 -24.19 11.15
CA LEU A 192 -13.22 -23.16 12.17
C LEU A 192 -11.92 -23.35 12.94
N GLU A 193 -11.62 -24.58 13.38
CA GLU A 193 -10.35 -24.89 14.06
C GLU A 193 -9.13 -24.55 13.19
N VAL A 194 -9.17 -24.91 11.91
CA VAL A 194 -8.09 -24.60 10.97
C VAL A 194 -7.99 -23.11 10.68
N MET A 195 -9.12 -22.42 10.59
CA MET A 195 -9.17 -20.97 10.40
C MET A 195 -8.53 -20.25 11.61
N ASP A 196 -8.81 -20.70 12.83
CA ASP A 196 -8.23 -20.13 14.05
C ASP A 196 -6.72 -20.33 14.10
N PHE A 197 -6.27 -21.57 13.82
CA PHE A 197 -4.85 -21.88 13.67
C PHE A 197 -4.17 -21.00 12.60
N THR A 198 -4.80 -20.82 11.44
CA THR A 198 -4.26 -20.02 10.32
C THR A 198 -4.17 -18.54 10.71
N ILE A 199 -5.18 -18.01 11.41
CA ILE A 199 -5.17 -16.65 11.95
C ILE A 199 -4.01 -16.47 12.91
N GLU A 200 -3.86 -17.35 13.91
CA GLU A 200 -2.76 -17.26 14.87
C GLU A 200 -1.38 -17.35 14.20
N LYS A 201 -1.24 -18.25 13.22
CA LYS A 201 0.02 -18.51 12.53
C LYS A 201 0.48 -17.36 11.63
N TYR A 202 -0.44 -16.69 10.94
CA TYR A 202 -0.09 -15.74 9.88
C TYR A 202 -0.49 -14.29 10.16
N ARG A 203 -1.23 -13.98 11.23
CA ARG A 203 -1.71 -12.62 11.56
C ARG A 203 -0.64 -11.54 11.41
N ASP A 204 0.52 -11.76 12.02
CA ASP A 204 1.59 -10.75 12.09
C ASP A 204 2.36 -10.59 10.77
N GLN A 205 2.10 -11.45 9.78
CA GLN A 205 2.69 -11.34 8.45
C GLN A 205 1.89 -10.43 7.52
N PHE A 206 0.62 -10.15 7.83
CA PHE A 206 -0.24 -9.26 7.04
C PHE A 206 -0.30 -7.88 7.69
N ASN A 207 -0.46 -6.83 6.87
CA ASN A 207 -0.49 -5.44 7.33
C ASN A 207 -1.56 -5.20 8.42
N LYS A 208 -2.77 -5.72 8.19
CA LYS A 208 -3.85 -5.70 9.18
C LYS A 208 -4.76 -6.89 8.97
N LEU A 209 -5.02 -7.65 10.04
CA LEU A 209 -5.98 -8.74 10.05
C LEU A 209 -6.99 -8.56 11.17
N MET A 210 -8.28 -8.53 10.82
CA MET A 210 -9.38 -8.44 11.76
C MET A 210 -10.26 -9.68 11.71
N VAL A 211 -10.80 -10.08 12.85
CA VAL A 211 -11.71 -11.23 12.98
C VAL A 211 -13.08 -10.70 13.38
N MET A 212 -14.12 -11.08 12.63
CA MET A 212 -15.49 -10.62 12.84
C MET A 212 -16.42 -11.80 13.02
N ASP A 213 -16.98 -11.93 14.22
CA ASP A 213 -18.01 -12.94 14.50
C ASP A 213 -19.40 -12.41 14.11
N THR A 214 -20.13 -13.19 13.32
CA THR A 214 -21.47 -12.86 12.83
C THR A 214 -22.56 -13.77 13.38
N SER A 215 -22.29 -14.54 14.44
CA SER A 215 -23.18 -15.59 14.96
C SER A 215 -24.46 -15.04 15.60
N GLU A 216 -24.32 -14.05 16.49
CA GLU A 216 -25.40 -13.58 17.36
C GLU A 216 -26.20 -12.39 16.82
N THR A 217 -25.82 -11.87 15.66
CA THR A 217 -26.43 -10.66 15.12
C THR A 217 -27.58 -11.00 14.19
N LYS A 218 -28.67 -10.22 14.26
CA LYS A 218 -29.67 -10.20 13.18
C LYS A 218 -28.90 -9.88 11.90
N THR A 219 -29.21 -10.57 10.79
CA THR A 219 -28.39 -10.52 9.57
C THR A 219 -28.07 -9.09 9.12
N LEU A 220 -28.98 -8.13 9.32
CA LEU A 220 -28.76 -6.73 8.98
C LEU A 220 -27.78 -6.01 9.93
N GLU A 221 -27.87 -6.27 11.24
CA GLU A 221 -27.03 -5.66 12.28
C GLU A 221 -25.60 -6.22 12.24
N GLY A 222 -25.45 -7.52 11.96
CA GLY A 222 -24.13 -8.13 11.76
C GLY A 222 -23.40 -7.56 10.55
N VAL A 223 -24.15 -7.38 9.45
CA VAL A 223 -23.64 -6.71 8.25
C VAL A 223 -23.26 -5.27 8.55
N GLU A 224 -24.08 -4.51 9.30
CA GLU A 224 -23.75 -3.14 9.72
C GLU A 224 -22.47 -3.08 10.54
N ASN A 225 -22.29 -3.96 11.53
CA ASN A 225 -21.11 -4.00 12.38
C ASN A 225 -19.83 -4.29 11.58
N VAL A 226 -19.88 -5.29 10.67
CA VAL A 226 -18.73 -5.57 9.81
C VAL A 226 -18.41 -4.38 8.91
N ILE A 227 -19.40 -3.81 8.25
CA ILE A 227 -19.21 -2.64 7.38
C ILE A 227 -18.64 -1.46 8.18
N SER A 228 -19.12 -1.23 9.41
CA SER A 228 -18.62 -0.14 10.27
C SER A 228 -17.13 -0.24 10.52
N GLU A 229 -16.66 -1.41 10.95
CA GLU A 229 -15.24 -1.62 11.25
C GLU A 229 -14.36 -1.58 9.98
N VAL A 230 -14.89 -2.03 8.85
CA VAL A 230 -14.20 -1.92 7.56
C VAL A 230 -14.09 -0.47 7.11
N ILE A 231 -15.16 0.34 7.20
CA ILE A 231 -15.11 1.76 6.84
C ILE A 231 -14.15 2.52 7.75
N LYS A 232 -14.17 2.27 9.06
CA LYS A 232 -13.19 2.88 10.00
C LYS A 232 -11.77 2.49 9.63
N SER A 233 -11.54 1.21 9.30
CA SER A 233 -10.23 0.74 8.85
C SER A 233 -9.80 1.38 7.53
N LEU A 234 -10.72 1.56 6.58
CA LEU A 234 -10.45 2.26 5.32
C LEU A 234 -10.14 3.74 5.55
N GLU A 235 -10.79 4.42 6.50
CA GLU A 235 -10.45 5.81 6.85
C GLU A 235 -9.01 5.89 7.34
N ILE A 236 -8.63 5.03 8.29
CA ILE A 236 -7.27 4.98 8.82
C ILE A 236 -6.27 4.66 7.70
N LEU A 237 -6.50 3.59 6.95
CA LEU A 237 -5.61 3.13 5.89
C LEU A 237 -5.54 4.12 4.71
N SER A 238 -6.55 4.95 4.50
CA SER A 238 -6.54 5.96 3.44
C SER A 238 -5.52 7.07 3.70
N ASN A 239 -5.11 7.28 4.96
CA ASN A 239 -4.14 8.29 5.36
C ASN A 239 -2.82 7.63 5.75
N GLU A 240 -1.77 7.85 4.97
CA GLU A 240 -0.47 7.23 5.18
C GLU A 240 0.14 7.68 6.52
N GLU A 241 0.76 6.75 7.25
CA GLU A 241 1.49 7.06 8.47
C GLU A 241 2.98 7.21 8.16
N LEU A 242 3.52 8.39 8.45
CA LEU A 242 4.90 8.76 8.14
C LEU A 242 5.78 8.70 9.37
N LEU A 243 7.05 8.34 9.17
CA LEU A 243 8.09 8.59 10.16
C LEU A 243 8.52 10.06 10.07
N THR A 244 8.39 10.76 11.20
CA THR A 244 8.82 12.15 11.35
C THR A 244 9.76 12.31 12.54
N ILE A 245 10.51 13.41 12.57
CA ILE A 245 11.33 13.81 13.72
C ILE A 245 11.00 15.26 14.13
N PRO A 246 11.11 15.61 15.41
CA PRO A 246 10.99 17.00 15.85
C PRO A 246 12.04 17.89 15.19
N LYS A 247 11.61 18.98 14.56
CA LYS A 247 12.48 19.91 13.85
C LYS A 247 13.53 20.55 14.75
N LYS A 248 13.18 20.81 16.02
CA LYS A 248 14.13 21.32 17.02
C LYS A 248 15.34 20.39 17.19
N GLU A 249 15.09 19.08 17.32
CA GLU A 249 16.15 18.07 17.49
C GLU A 249 17.02 17.93 16.25
N PHE A 250 16.43 18.11 15.06
CA PHE A 250 17.15 18.15 13.80
C PHE A 250 18.05 19.39 13.73
N ASN A 251 17.50 20.59 13.87
CA ASN A 251 18.23 21.86 13.76
C ASN A 251 19.36 21.99 14.81
N GLU A 252 19.17 21.49 16.03
CA GLU A 252 20.22 21.56 17.06
C GLU A 252 21.49 20.77 16.69
N LYS A 253 21.37 19.74 15.85
CA LYS A 253 22.43 18.75 15.59
C LYS A 253 22.87 18.68 14.12
N LEU A 254 21.98 19.08 13.20
CA LEU A 254 22.11 18.99 11.74
C LEU A 254 21.40 20.19 11.09
N ASP A 255 21.92 21.41 11.28
CA ASP A 255 21.49 22.59 10.53
C ASP A 255 22.47 22.86 9.39
N PHE A 256 22.03 22.64 8.16
CA PHE A 256 22.80 22.89 6.93
C PHE A 256 21.85 23.21 5.79
N ILE A 257 22.35 23.84 4.73
CA ILE A 257 21.60 24.02 3.48
C ILE A 257 22.42 23.39 2.37
N GLY A 258 21.80 22.55 1.55
CA GLY A 258 22.47 21.87 0.45
C GLY A 258 22.52 20.36 0.63
N PHE A 259 23.64 19.76 0.22
CA PHE A 259 23.87 18.32 0.25
C PHE A 259 25.04 17.98 1.17
N GLU A 260 24.87 16.98 2.02
CA GLU A 260 25.87 16.48 2.96
C GLU A 260 26.13 14.99 2.71
N SER A 261 27.39 14.66 2.42
CA SER A 261 27.84 13.31 2.05
C SER A 261 28.60 12.59 3.16
N GLU A 262 28.95 13.28 4.24
CA GLU A 262 29.70 12.69 5.34
C GLU A 262 28.88 11.66 6.12
N ARG A 263 29.45 10.45 6.27
CA ARG A 263 28.82 9.37 7.05
C ARG A 263 28.59 9.76 8.52
N SER A 264 29.46 10.60 9.08
CA SER A 264 29.36 11.12 10.46
C SER A 264 28.03 11.87 10.68
N LYS A 265 27.62 12.69 9.72
CA LYS A 265 26.37 13.47 9.75
C LYS A 265 25.15 12.57 9.63
N PHE A 266 25.23 11.55 8.77
CA PHE A 266 24.18 10.53 8.71
C PHE A 266 24.03 9.73 10.01
N GLN A 267 25.13 9.38 10.67
CA GLN A 267 25.06 8.71 11.99
C GLN A 267 24.40 9.58 13.07
N ILE A 268 24.55 10.91 12.98
CA ILE A 268 23.82 11.84 13.85
C ILE A 268 22.32 11.76 13.54
N LEU A 269 21.93 11.76 12.27
CA LEU A 269 20.53 11.60 11.86
C LEU A 269 19.95 10.28 12.36
N GLU A 270 20.68 9.17 12.22
CA GLU A 270 20.28 7.86 12.74
C GLU A 270 19.98 7.92 14.24
N ARG A 271 20.82 8.59 15.03
CA ARG A 271 20.62 8.76 16.48
C ARG A 271 19.41 9.65 16.80
N ILE A 272 19.15 10.68 16.01
CA ILE A 272 17.99 11.56 16.20
C ILE A 272 16.70 10.76 15.94
N ILE A 273 16.64 10.04 14.82
CA ILE A 273 15.48 9.21 14.47
C ILE A 273 15.23 8.14 15.54
N MET A 274 16.27 7.42 15.96
CA MET A 274 16.13 6.36 16.97
C MET A 274 15.60 6.87 18.31
N LYS A 275 15.97 8.09 18.72
CA LYS A 275 15.54 8.67 20.01
C LYS A 275 14.22 9.41 19.93
N ASN A 276 13.93 10.04 18.80
CA ASN A 276 12.89 11.07 18.70
C ASN A 276 11.83 10.79 17.61
N LYS A 277 11.84 9.62 16.95
CA LYS A 277 10.85 9.30 15.91
C LYS A 277 9.42 9.46 16.42
N LYS A 278 8.56 10.04 15.58
CA LYS A 278 7.12 10.12 15.77
C LYS A 278 6.43 9.56 14.53
N ILE A 279 5.44 8.70 14.76
CA ILE A 279 4.55 8.22 13.70
C ILE A 279 3.35 9.16 13.64
N VAL A 280 3.17 9.80 12.49
CA VAL A 280 2.17 10.85 12.30
C VAL A 280 1.48 10.65 10.96
N ARG A 281 0.17 10.88 10.90
CA ARG A 281 -0.59 10.85 9.66
C ARG A 281 -0.04 11.90 8.69
N ARG A 282 0.11 11.56 7.41
CA ARG A 282 0.68 12.41 6.37
C ARG A 282 0.03 13.79 6.32
N LYS A 283 -1.31 13.82 6.33
CA LYS A 283 -2.08 15.07 6.33
C LYS A 283 -1.70 16.02 7.48
N ASP A 284 -1.40 15.48 8.66
CA ASP A 284 -1.05 16.25 9.84
C ASP A 284 0.44 16.67 9.80
N ALA A 285 1.30 15.80 9.27
CA ALA A 285 2.71 16.10 9.07
C ALA A 285 2.94 17.20 8.01
N GLU A 286 2.16 17.20 6.94
CA GLU A 286 2.24 18.17 5.85
C GLU A 286 1.91 19.60 6.27
N ILE A 287 1.11 19.79 7.33
CA ILE A 287 0.75 21.12 7.86
C ILE A 287 1.57 21.53 9.09
N SER A 288 2.40 20.64 9.63
CA SER A 288 3.17 20.91 10.84
C SER A 288 4.53 21.52 10.53
N ASP A 289 4.83 22.69 11.11
CA ASP A 289 6.15 23.33 11.03
C ASP A 289 7.12 22.83 12.11
N GLU A 290 6.65 22.00 13.03
CA GLU A 290 7.43 21.43 14.14
C GLU A 290 8.04 20.06 13.81
N LEU A 291 7.64 19.47 12.68
CA LEU A 291 8.05 18.15 12.27
C LEU A 291 8.85 18.21 10.97
N VAL A 292 9.84 17.33 10.88
CA VAL A 292 10.58 17.05 9.65
C VAL A 292 10.23 15.64 9.21
N GLN A 293 9.75 15.55 7.98
CA GLN A 293 9.40 14.32 7.27
C GLN A 293 10.63 13.82 6.52
N ILE A 294 10.88 12.52 6.58
CA ILE A 294 11.99 11.89 5.87
C ILE A 294 11.52 11.50 4.47
N ILE A 295 12.17 12.06 3.45
CA ILE A 295 11.99 11.69 2.05
C ILE A 295 13.17 10.83 1.64
N VAL A 296 12.91 9.66 1.09
CA VAL A 296 13.95 8.80 0.54
C VAL A 296 14.00 8.99 -0.97
N CYS A 297 15.13 9.47 -1.47
CA CYS A 297 15.33 9.82 -2.87
C CYS A 297 16.30 8.84 -3.53
N SER A 298 16.05 8.49 -4.79
CA SER A 298 16.94 7.70 -5.63
C SER A 298 17.24 8.44 -6.93
N VAL A 299 18.52 8.55 -7.27
CA VAL A 299 19.01 9.04 -8.56
C VAL A 299 19.36 7.83 -9.42
N PHE A 300 18.80 7.74 -10.62
CA PHE A 300 19.15 6.69 -11.57
C PHE A 300 20.26 7.16 -12.50
N THR A 301 21.31 6.36 -12.62
CA THR A 301 22.36 6.58 -13.62
C THR A 301 22.52 5.36 -14.53
N TYR A 302 22.96 5.61 -15.76
CA TYR A 302 23.34 4.56 -16.70
C TYR A 302 24.54 5.06 -17.53
N LYS A 303 25.71 4.43 -17.38
CA LYS A 303 26.95 4.90 -18.01
C LYS A 303 27.18 6.39 -17.71
N ASN A 304 27.20 7.26 -18.73
CA ASN A 304 27.35 8.71 -18.58
C ASN A 304 26.01 9.46 -18.70
N GLN A 305 24.91 8.81 -18.30
CA GLN A 305 23.56 9.36 -18.36
C GLN A 305 22.90 9.36 -16.98
N ILE A 306 21.97 10.30 -16.78
CA ILE A 306 21.16 10.46 -15.58
C ILE A 306 19.68 10.55 -15.96
N ALA A 307 18.80 10.00 -15.13
CA ALA A 307 17.36 10.16 -15.32
C ALA A 307 16.88 11.56 -14.88
N ILE A 308 16.16 12.25 -15.75
CA ILE A 308 15.30 13.37 -15.42
C ILE A 308 13.86 12.86 -15.32
N ILE A 309 13.22 13.15 -14.20
CA ILE A 309 11.82 12.87 -13.94
C ILE A 309 11.03 14.17 -14.09
N THR A 310 10.00 14.14 -14.93
CA THR A 310 9.07 15.25 -15.12
C THR A 310 7.70 14.86 -14.61
N LYS A 311 7.22 15.55 -13.57
CA LYS A 311 5.85 15.40 -13.08
C LYS A 311 4.88 16.09 -14.04
N LYS A 312 3.82 15.40 -14.44
CA LYS A 312 2.75 15.89 -15.31
C LYS A 312 1.41 15.72 -14.59
N GLU A 313 0.61 16.78 -14.51
CA GLU A 313 -0.80 16.65 -14.14
C GLU A 313 -1.61 16.23 -15.37
N ILE A 314 -2.43 15.18 -15.24
CA ILE A 314 -3.25 14.67 -16.33
C ILE A 314 -4.50 15.55 -16.44
N GLY A 315 -4.52 16.48 -17.40
CA GLY A 315 -5.77 17.17 -17.77
C GLY A 315 -5.60 18.64 -18.17
N ASP A 316 -4.57 19.33 -17.67
CA ASP A 316 -4.34 20.73 -18.01
C ASP A 316 -3.03 20.91 -18.78
N LYS A 317 -3.15 21.37 -20.03
CA LYS A 317 -2.00 21.59 -20.92
C LYS A 317 -1.21 22.86 -20.58
N ARG A 318 -1.64 23.62 -19.56
CA ARG A 318 -1.13 24.97 -19.26
C ARG A 318 -0.40 25.10 -17.92
N LEU A 319 -0.22 24.03 -17.15
CA LEU A 319 0.39 24.08 -15.81
C LEU A 319 1.65 23.20 -15.70
N HIS A 320 2.74 23.90 -15.37
CA HIS A 320 4.11 23.57 -14.96
C HIS A 320 4.57 22.09 -14.87
N ASN A 321 5.39 21.67 -15.83
CA ASN A 321 6.13 20.41 -15.84
C ASN A 321 7.34 20.46 -14.88
N LYS A 322 7.13 20.21 -13.59
CA LYS A 322 8.24 20.19 -12.61
C LYS A 322 9.26 19.10 -12.96
N LYS A 323 10.54 19.48 -13.07
CA LYS A 323 11.67 18.57 -13.36
C LYS A 323 12.52 18.33 -12.13
N MET A 324 12.91 17.08 -11.92
CA MET A 324 13.79 16.62 -10.86
C MET A 324 14.71 15.50 -11.37
N ILE A 325 15.81 15.23 -10.67
CA ILE A 325 16.74 14.12 -11.02
C ILE A 325 16.60 12.91 -10.08
N TRP A 326 15.58 12.91 -9.22
CA TRP A 326 15.38 11.86 -8.23
C TRP A 326 13.94 11.37 -8.20
N ALA A 327 13.78 10.09 -7.89
CA ALA A 327 12.51 9.39 -7.67
C ALA A 327 12.43 8.91 -6.23
N GLY A 328 11.23 8.89 -5.65
CA GLY A 328 11.01 8.39 -4.29
C GLY A 328 9.93 9.17 -3.55
N GLY A 329 9.85 8.95 -2.25
CA GLY A 329 8.76 9.48 -1.44
C GLY A 329 9.02 9.40 0.06
N HIS A 330 7.96 9.60 0.83
CA HIS A 330 8.02 9.62 2.28
C HIS A 330 8.34 8.24 2.85
N LEU A 331 9.18 8.22 3.89
CA LEU A 331 9.40 7.04 4.70
C LEU A 331 8.16 6.76 5.55
N GLN A 332 7.46 5.66 5.26
CA GLN A 332 6.24 5.26 5.96
C GLN A 332 6.56 4.36 7.16
N PHE A 333 5.61 4.28 8.12
CA PHE A 333 5.71 3.37 9.26
C PHE A 333 5.94 1.93 8.81
N ASN A 334 5.22 1.48 7.77
CA ASN A 334 5.32 0.13 7.23
C ASN A 334 6.67 -0.18 6.54
N ASP A 335 7.48 0.83 6.26
CA ASP A 335 8.83 0.63 5.71
C ASP A 335 9.86 0.33 6.81
N ILE A 336 9.51 0.63 8.07
CA ILE A 336 10.39 0.47 9.23
C ILE A 336 10.60 -1.01 9.49
N ASP A 337 11.87 -1.40 9.56
CA ASP A 337 12.25 -2.72 10.01
C ASP A 337 12.23 -2.77 11.56
N ASP A 338 11.49 -3.73 12.12
CA ASP A 338 11.29 -3.88 13.57
C ASP A 338 12.40 -4.73 14.24
N TYR A 339 13.37 -5.24 13.47
CA TYR A 339 14.42 -6.08 14.05
C TYR A 339 15.46 -5.28 14.85
N PRO A 340 15.83 -5.71 16.08
CA PRO A 340 16.72 -4.99 17.00
C PRO A 340 18.12 -4.66 16.48
N GLU A 341 18.58 -5.35 15.43
CA GLU A 341 19.96 -5.31 14.94
C GLU A 341 20.11 -4.60 13.58
N LEU A 342 19.02 -4.12 12.97
CA LEU A 342 19.02 -3.63 11.59
C LEU A 342 18.98 -2.10 11.48
N THR A 343 19.81 -1.57 10.56
CA THR A 343 20.09 -0.13 10.39
C THR A 343 18.96 0.61 9.68
N LEU A 344 18.77 1.91 9.99
CA LEU A 344 17.84 2.81 9.31
C LEU A 344 17.93 2.79 7.77
N LEU A 345 19.11 2.50 7.22
CA LEU A 345 19.32 2.32 5.78
C LEU A 345 18.45 1.22 5.18
N LYS A 346 18.15 0.14 5.93
CA LYS A 346 17.29 -0.94 5.43
C LYS A 346 15.85 -0.45 5.30
N SER A 347 15.34 0.27 6.30
CA SER A 347 14.02 0.90 6.21
C SER A 347 13.91 1.86 5.03
N MET A 348 14.96 2.63 4.77
CA MET A 348 15.02 3.52 3.60
C MET A 348 15.06 2.75 2.27
N LYS A 349 15.75 1.60 2.21
CA LYS A 349 15.72 0.72 1.03
C LYS A 349 14.34 0.08 0.82
N ASN A 350 13.64 -0.27 1.90
CA ASN A 350 12.25 -0.75 1.82
C ASN A 350 11.34 0.33 1.24
N CYS A 351 11.48 1.57 1.73
CA CYS A 351 10.77 2.73 1.20
C CYS A 351 11.05 2.92 -0.30
N LEU A 352 12.31 2.95 -0.73
CA LEU A 352 12.63 3.05 -2.16
C LEU A 352 12.01 1.91 -2.98
N ARG A 353 11.99 0.68 -2.46
CA ARG A 353 11.40 -0.46 -3.17
C ARG A 353 9.91 -0.25 -3.38
N ARG A 354 9.20 0.15 -2.33
CA ARG A 354 7.77 0.45 -2.41
C ARG A 354 7.49 1.62 -3.36
N GLU A 355 8.19 2.73 -3.19
CA GLU A 355 8.01 3.95 -3.98
C GLU A 355 8.28 3.71 -5.47
N LEU A 356 9.39 3.02 -5.80
CA LEU A 356 9.75 2.72 -7.18
C LEU A 356 8.83 1.68 -7.84
N GLU A 357 8.32 0.71 -7.07
CA GLU A 357 7.31 -0.22 -7.57
C GLU A 357 5.98 0.51 -7.84
N GLU A 358 5.57 1.41 -6.95
CA GLU A 358 4.28 2.12 -7.03
C GLU A 358 4.27 3.21 -8.11
N GLU A 359 5.37 3.94 -8.31
CA GLU A 359 5.42 5.06 -9.27
C GLU A 359 6.01 4.70 -10.63
N PHE A 360 6.91 3.72 -10.69
CA PHE A 360 7.71 3.43 -11.90
C PHE A 360 7.65 1.98 -12.35
N GLU A 361 6.86 1.13 -11.68
CA GLU A 361 6.77 -0.31 -11.95
C GLU A 361 8.16 -0.99 -11.95
N ILE A 362 9.13 -0.43 -11.20
CA ILE A 362 10.47 -0.97 -11.09
C ILE A 362 10.50 -1.98 -9.94
N ASP A 363 10.74 -3.23 -10.28
CA ASP A 363 11.02 -4.29 -9.32
C ASP A 363 12.53 -4.51 -9.22
N TYR A 364 13.14 -4.16 -8.08
CA TYR A 364 14.56 -4.40 -7.82
C TYR A 364 14.75 -5.22 -6.54
N ASP A 365 14.60 -6.54 -6.62
CA ASP A 365 14.75 -7.41 -5.44
C ASP A 365 16.22 -7.80 -5.15
N SER A 366 17.17 -7.56 -6.06
CA SER A 366 18.57 -8.00 -5.88
C SER A 366 19.63 -7.09 -6.50
N GLU A 367 19.43 -6.60 -7.72
CA GLU A 367 20.32 -5.60 -8.36
C GLU A 367 19.54 -4.65 -9.28
N PRO A 368 19.94 -3.37 -9.39
CA PRO A 368 21.07 -2.73 -8.70
C PRO A 368 20.72 -2.36 -7.25
N THR A 369 21.65 -2.61 -6.32
CA THR A 369 21.45 -2.22 -4.91
C THR A 369 21.56 -0.70 -4.77
N PRO A 370 20.58 -0.01 -4.16
CA PRO A 370 20.69 1.42 -3.89
C PRO A 370 21.89 1.73 -2.98
N LEU A 371 22.77 2.60 -3.45
CA LEU A 371 23.95 3.06 -2.74
C LEU A 371 23.64 4.40 -2.07
N TRP A 372 23.78 4.48 -0.75
CA TRP A 372 23.61 5.74 -0.03
C TRP A 372 24.69 6.74 -0.47
N LYS A 373 24.30 8.00 -0.67
CA LYS A 373 25.19 9.09 -1.13
C LYS A 373 25.21 10.30 -0.21
N GLY A 374 24.16 10.53 0.55
CA GLY A 374 24.10 11.70 1.43
C GLY A 374 22.71 11.99 1.94
N ILE A 375 22.58 13.17 2.54
CA ILE A 375 21.31 13.80 2.90
C ILE A 375 21.26 15.19 2.25
N VAL A 376 20.06 15.63 1.89
CA VAL A 376 19.81 16.92 1.25
C VAL A 376 18.74 17.67 2.02
N PHE A 377 18.98 18.93 2.31
CA PHE A 377 18.05 19.78 3.03
C PHE A 377 18.05 21.18 2.45
N ASP A 378 16.85 21.78 2.39
CA ASP A 378 16.68 23.16 1.94
C ASP A 378 15.66 23.86 2.83
N ASN A 379 16.07 24.91 3.53
CA ASN A 379 15.20 25.72 4.39
C ASN A 379 14.90 27.11 3.79
N THR A 380 15.24 27.34 2.52
CA THR A 380 15.05 28.62 1.84
C THR A 380 13.60 28.86 1.41
N HIS A 381 12.79 27.79 1.34
CA HIS A 381 11.37 27.86 1.01
C HIS A 381 10.48 27.22 2.09
N HIS A 382 9.32 27.83 2.38
CA HIS A 382 8.47 27.42 3.50
C HIS A 382 7.96 25.96 3.42
N LYS A 383 7.78 25.40 2.21
CA LYS A 383 7.37 24.00 2.03
C LYS A 383 8.54 23.00 2.08
N SER A 384 9.77 23.42 1.84
CA SER A 384 10.96 22.56 1.97
C SER A 384 11.42 22.44 3.43
N LEU A 385 11.03 23.40 4.29
CA LEU A 385 11.26 23.41 5.75
C LEU A 385 10.79 22.15 6.50
N ARG A 386 9.89 21.38 5.90
CA ARG A 386 9.25 20.20 6.51
C ARG A 386 9.85 18.89 6.02
N HIS A 387 10.82 18.92 5.10
CA HIS A 387 11.30 17.72 4.42
C HIS A 387 12.82 17.60 4.50
N LEU A 388 13.32 16.41 4.79
CA LEU A 388 14.73 16.05 4.73
C LEU A 388 14.91 14.90 3.75
N GLY A 389 15.71 15.10 2.71
CA GLY A 389 16.00 14.09 1.71
C GLY A 389 17.14 13.20 2.14
N VAL A 390 16.99 11.90 1.94
CA VAL A 390 18.07 10.91 2.10
C VAL A 390 18.30 10.29 0.74
N VAL A 391 19.49 10.51 0.20
CA VAL A 391 19.76 10.32 -1.22
C VAL A 391 20.53 9.02 -1.44
N PHE A 392 20.00 8.21 -2.34
CA PHE A 392 20.60 7.01 -2.88
C PHE A 392 20.88 7.19 -4.38
N GLN A 393 21.84 6.42 -4.89
CA GLN A 393 22.11 6.26 -6.31
C GLN A 393 21.85 4.80 -6.70
N ILE A 394 21.13 4.61 -7.79
CA ILE A 394 20.87 3.31 -8.39
C ILE A 394 21.54 3.31 -9.77
N ASP A 395 22.61 2.52 -9.88
CA ASP A 395 23.37 2.38 -11.12
C ASP A 395 22.78 1.27 -11.95
N ILE A 396 22.03 1.64 -12.99
CA ILE A 396 21.46 0.70 -13.94
C ILE A 396 22.62 0.05 -14.70
N LYS A 397 22.75 -1.27 -14.55
CA LYS A 397 23.80 -2.05 -15.21
C LYS A 397 23.40 -2.50 -16.61
N ASP A 398 22.11 -2.74 -16.80
CA ASP A 398 21.55 -3.37 -17.99
C ASP A 398 20.91 -2.33 -18.93
N GLU A 399 21.25 -2.41 -20.22
CA GLU A 399 20.73 -1.48 -21.23
C GLU A 399 19.23 -1.68 -21.46
N PHE A 400 18.74 -2.92 -21.37
CA PHE A 400 17.33 -3.21 -21.55
C PHE A 400 16.48 -2.58 -20.44
N MET A 401 16.92 -2.67 -19.18
CA MET A 401 16.31 -1.97 -18.05
C MET A 401 16.27 -0.46 -18.29
N MET A 402 17.39 0.17 -18.67
CA MET A 402 17.42 1.61 -18.99
C MET A 402 16.41 1.96 -20.09
N ARG A 403 16.38 1.20 -21.20
CA ARG A 403 15.45 1.44 -22.31
C ARG A 403 13.99 1.23 -21.91
N SER A 404 13.70 0.35 -20.96
CA SER A 404 12.34 0.12 -20.46
C SER A 404 11.79 1.30 -19.63
N LEU A 405 12.70 2.13 -19.09
CA LEU A 405 12.38 3.33 -18.32
C LEU A 405 12.45 4.60 -19.16
N ASN A 406 13.38 4.66 -20.12
CA ASN A 406 13.65 5.86 -20.90
C ASN A 406 12.46 6.24 -21.80
N ASN A 407 12.14 7.53 -21.82
CA ASN A 407 11.00 8.12 -22.54
C ASN A 407 9.65 7.48 -22.21
N ARG A 408 9.50 6.93 -21.01
CA ARG A 408 8.26 6.30 -20.55
C ARG A 408 7.49 7.24 -19.63
N THR A 409 6.16 7.15 -19.69
CA THR A 409 5.26 7.82 -18.75
C THR A 409 4.55 6.79 -17.90
N PHE A 410 4.59 6.99 -16.61
CA PHE A 410 3.92 6.19 -15.59
C PHE A 410 2.78 7.03 -15.02
N LYS A 411 1.61 6.43 -14.85
CA LYS A 411 0.41 7.12 -14.34
C LYS A 411 0.18 6.76 -12.89
N GLU A 412 -0.25 7.74 -12.11
CA GLU A 412 -0.65 7.56 -10.72
C GLU A 412 -2.17 7.67 -10.57
N LEU A 413 -2.71 7.05 -9.51
CA LEU A 413 -4.12 7.21 -9.13
C LEU A 413 -4.51 8.64 -8.77
N SER A 414 -3.55 9.44 -8.32
CA SER A 414 -3.72 10.85 -7.97
C SER A 414 -4.21 11.70 -9.15
N GLY A 415 -4.09 11.20 -10.39
CA GLY A 415 -4.26 11.96 -11.61
C GLY A 415 -2.96 12.64 -12.07
N GLN A 416 -1.83 12.36 -11.40
CA GLN A 416 -0.51 12.77 -11.81
C GLN A 416 0.18 11.64 -12.62
N GLY A 417 1.29 11.97 -13.26
CA GLY A 417 2.14 10.98 -13.90
C GLY A 417 3.59 11.43 -13.98
N ASN A 418 4.50 10.47 -13.94
CA ASN A 418 5.93 10.71 -14.02
C ASN A 418 6.43 10.32 -15.40
N HIS A 419 7.13 11.23 -16.07
CA HIS A 419 7.87 10.94 -17.30
C HIS A 419 9.35 10.86 -17.01
N ILE A 420 9.99 9.74 -17.37
CA ILE A 420 11.44 9.55 -17.23
C ILE A 420 12.12 9.74 -18.58
N GLU A 421 13.19 10.52 -18.61
CA GLU A 421 14.11 10.64 -19.74
C GLU A 421 15.56 10.49 -19.24
N PHE A 422 16.35 9.60 -19.86
CA PHE A 422 17.79 9.51 -19.61
C PHE A 422 18.52 10.50 -20.51
N VAL A 423 19.34 11.34 -19.89
CA VAL A 423 20.03 12.45 -20.55
C VAL A 423 21.53 12.41 -20.28
N ASP A 424 22.32 13.04 -21.13
CA ASP A 424 23.77 13.09 -20.97
C ASP A 424 24.15 13.85 -19.68
N LEU A 425 24.88 13.18 -18.80
CA LEU A 425 25.40 13.74 -17.57
C LEU A 425 26.64 14.60 -17.89
N THR A 426 26.41 15.77 -18.47
CA THR A 426 27.47 16.73 -18.83
C THR A 426 27.04 18.16 -18.57
N GLN A 427 27.98 19.02 -18.17
CA GLN A 427 27.72 20.46 -17.99
C GLN A 427 27.11 21.11 -19.24
N LYS A 428 27.51 20.66 -20.44
CA LYS A 428 26.99 21.15 -21.71
C LYS A 428 25.49 20.91 -21.86
N TYR A 429 24.99 19.74 -21.45
CA TYR A 429 23.56 19.42 -21.55
C TYR A 429 22.74 20.33 -20.63
N PHE A 430 23.15 20.47 -19.37
CA PHE A 430 22.44 21.29 -18.38
C PHE A 430 22.54 22.80 -18.65
N ASN A 431 23.61 23.30 -19.28
CA ASN A 431 23.72 24.69 -19.70
C ASN A 431 22.89 25.02 -20.96
N ASN A 432 22.94 24.17 -21.99
CA ASN A 432 22.39 24.51 -23.31
C ASN A 432 20.87 24.41 -23.39
N LYS A 433 20.24 23.66 -22.49
CA LYS A 433 18.81 23.31 -22.57
C LYS A 433 17.93 24.14 -21.62
N GLU A 434 18.50 25.11 -20.89
CA GLU A 434 17.81 25.90 -19.86
C GLU A 434 16.97 25.00 -18.93
N ILE A 435 17.57 23.89 -18.48
CA ILE A 435 16.87 22.94 -17.61
C ILE A 435 16.81 23.56 -16.22
N MET A 436 15.61 24.00 -15.88
CA MET A 436 15.26 24.48 -14.54
C MET A 436 14.93 23.27 -13.67
N LEU A 437 15.79 23.00 -12.68
CA LEU A 437 15.58 21.96 -11.69
C LEU A 437 15.17 22.56 -10.34
N GLU A 438 14.46 21.77 -9.54
CA GLU A 438 14.19 22.13 -8.15
C GLU A 438 15.50 22.12 -7.29
N PRO A 439 15.53 22.80 -6.13
CA PRO A 439 16.75 23.01 -5.35
C PRO A 439 17.52 21.73 -4.97
N TRP A 440 16.82 20.66 -4.52
CA TRP A 440 17.50 19.42 -4.12
C TRP A 440 18.22 18.77 -5.29
N SER A 441 17.58 18.71 -6.45
CA SER A 441 18.17 18.22 -7.69
C SER A 441 19.45 18.98 -8.05
N ASN A 442 19.46 20.30 -7.87
CA ASN A 442 20.66 21.11 -8.06
C ASN A 442 21.77 20.79 -7.06
N TYR A 443 21.45 20.69 -5.77
CA TYR A 443 22.46 20.36 -4.75
C TYR A 443 23.05 18.95 -4.97
N ILE A 444 22.20 17.99 -5.31
CA ILE A 444 22.61 16.61 -5.61
C ILE A 444 23.51 16.60 -6.85
N LEU A 445 23.10 17.25 -7.94
CA LEU A 445 23.83 17.29 -9.20
C LEU A 445 25.23 17.90 -9.04
N LYS A 446 25.31 19.02 -8.32
CA LYS A 446 26.57 19.71 -8.02
C LYS A 446 27.50 18.87 -7.16
N ASN A 447 26.99 18.28 -6.07
CA ASN A 447 27.85 17.58 -5.10
C ASN A 447 28.24 16.17 -5.55
N LEU A 448 27.36 15.44 -6.26
CA LEU A 448 27.66 14.08 -6.70
C LEU A 448 28.38 14.02 -8.04
N PHE A 449 28.13 14.99 -8.93
CA PHE A 449 28.59 14.92 -10.32
C PHE A 449 29.37 16.16 -10.77
N GLY A 450 29.53 17.18 -9.92
CA GLY A 450 30.27 18.40 -10.25
C GLY A 450 29.61 19.23 -11.36
N ILE A 451 28.29 19.06 -11.56
CA ILE A 451 27.53 19.76 -12.60
C ILE A 451 26.61 20.79 -11.95
N GLU A 452 26.66 22.02 -12.46
CA GLU A 452 25.74 23.08 -12.05
C GLU A 452 24.58 23.20 -13.04
N SER A 453 23.37 23.49 -12.56
CA SER A 453 22.23 23.82 -13.42
C SER A 453 21.49 25.03 -12.87
N GLN A 454 20.50 25.52 -13.61
CA GLN A 454 19.68 26.63 -13.14
C GLN A 454 18.63 26.11 -12.15
N ILE A 455 18.41 26.86 -11.07
CA ILE A 455 17.32 26.60 -10.12
C ILE A 455 16.07 27.25 -10.70
N THR A 456 14.95 26.52 -10.69
CA THR A 456 13.66 27.08 -11.11
C THR A 456 13.29 28.31 -10.26
N GLU A 457 12.89 29.41 -10.90
CA GLU A 457 12.39 30.61 -10.21
C GLU A 457 10.90 30.50 -9.84
N ASP A 458 10.22 29.47 -10.35
CA ASP A 458 8.82 29.19 -10.08
C ASP A 458 8.67 28.58 -8.68
N SER A 459 8.09 29.35 -7.76
CA SER A 459 7.90 28.95 -6.36
C SER A 459 7.08 27.66 -6.21
N ASP A 460 6.18 27.35 -7.15
CA ASP A 460 5.40 26.11 -7.12
C ASP A 460 6.24 24.90 -7.55
N GLN A 461 7.26 25.11 -8.39
CA GLN A 461 8.23 24.07 -8.77
C GLN A 461 9.37 23.92 -7.76
N MET A 462 9.58 24.87 -6.85
CA MET A 462 10.51 24.72 -5.72
C MET A 462 10.02 23.74 -4.65
N VAL A 463 8.75 23.34 -4.71
CA VAL A 463 8.08 22.52 -3.69
C VAL A 463 8.29 21.04 -3.94
N ILE A 464 8.76 20.29 -2.95
CA ILE A 464 9.19 18.89 -3.12
C ILE A 464 7.99 17.91 -3.21
N PHE A 465 6.84 18.23 -2.60
CA PHE A 465 5.60 17.43 -2.68
C PHE A 465 4.34 18.28 -2.59
#